data_AF-A0A833M8R5-F1
#
_entry.id   AF-A0A833M8R5-F1
#
_cell.length_a   1.000
_cell.length_b   1.000
_cell.length_c   1.000
_cell.angle_alpha   90.00
_cell.angle_beta   90.00
_cell.angle_gamma   90.00
#
_symmetry.space_group_name_H-M   'P 1'
#
loop_
_entity.id
_entity.type
_entity.pdbx_description
1 polymer ?
#
loop_
_entity_poly.entity_id
_entity_poly.type
_entity_poly.pdbx_seq_one_letter_code
_entity_poly.pdbx_strand_id
1 'polypeptide(L)'
;MKINTQLLRGAIYSKFKSQNEFTKTIGWSQNKIGRILKGEMIPNIVDCNAIMKVLSLSKEEYFDIFLPSASPNGDKREGVK
;
A
#
# COMPACT_ATOMS: atom_id res chain seq x y z
N MET A 1 0.32 -3.30 -13.33
CA MET A 1 0.74 -2.57 -12.12
C MET A 1 0.72 -3.55 -10.96
N LYS A 2 1.81 -3.71 -10.22
CA LYS A 2 1.87 -4.57 -9.02
C LYS A 2 2.22 -3.69 -7.84
N ILE A 3 1.56 -3.89 -6.70
CA ILE A 3 1.92 -3.21 -5.44
C ILE A 3 2.93 -4.06 -4.68
N ASN A 4 3.77 -3.44 -3.86
CA ASN A 4 4.68 -4.14 -2.96
C ASN A 4 3.92 -4.60 -1.70
N THR A 5 3.37 -5.81 -1.76
CA THR A 5 2.56 -6.35 -0.68
C THR A 5 3.36 -6.72 0.57
N GLN A 6 4.68 -6.87 0.47
CA GLN A 6 5.55 -7.10 1.63
C GLN A 6 5.72 -5.83 2.45
N LEU A 7 6.02 -4.71 1.79
CA LEU A 7 6.11 -3.41 2.45
C LEU A 7 4.76 -2.99 3.04
N LEU A 8 3.66 -3.22 2.32
CA LEU A 8 2.33 -2.94 2.85
C LEU A 8 2.03 -3.73 4.13
N ARG A 9 2.38 -5.02 4.18
CA ARG A 9 2.25 -5.81 5.42
C ARG A 9 3.13 -5.25 6.54
N GLY A 10 4.38 -4.91 6.23
CA GLY A 10 5.31 -4.31 7.19
C GLY A 10 4.74 -3.04 7.81
N ALA A 11 4.22 -2.13 6.99
CA ALA A 11 3.58 -0.91 7.45
C ALA A 11 2.33 -1.18 8.30
N ILE A 12 1.50 -2.15 7.91
CA ILE A 12 0.34 -2.58 8.71
C ILE A 12 0.81 -3.08 10.07
N TYR A 13 1.78 -3.99 10.14
CA TYR A 13 2.26 -4.55 11.40
C TYR A 13 3.02 -3.55 12.27
N SER A 14 3.65 -2.56 11.66
CA SER A 14 4.34 -1.49 12.39
C SER A 14 3.36 -0.55 13.09
N LYS A 15 2.22 -0.27 12.47
CA LYS A 15 1.20 0.63 13.05
C LYS A 15 0.14 -0.09 13.87
N PHE A 16 -0.31 -1.23 13.36
CA PHE A 16 -1.34 -2.07 13.92
C PHE A 16 -0.71 -3.40 14.33
N LYS A 17 -1.06 -3.96 15.48
CA LYS A 17 -0.44 -5.24 15.91
C LYS A 17 -0.93 -6.43 15.08
N SER A 18 -1.95 -6.22 14.24
CA SER A 18 -2.51 -7.25 13.36
C SER A 18 -3.21 -6.68 12.13
N GLN A 19 -3.32 -7.49 11.09
CA GLN A 19 -4.15 -7.21 9.93
C GLN A 19 -5.64 -7.03 10.32
N ASN A 20 -6.13 -7.76 11.31
CA ASN A 20 -7.52 -7.66 11.75
C ASN A 20 -7.86 -6.29 12.34
N GLU A 21 -6.94 -5.72 13.12
CA GLU A 21 -7.08 -4.39 13.68
C GLU A 21 -7.14 -3.35 12.57
N PHE A 22 -6.21 -3.42 11.60
CA PHE A 22 -6.23 -2.57 10.41
C PHE A 22 -7.55 -2.67 9.63
N THR A 23 -8.04 -3.88 9.35
CA THR A 23 -9.31 -4.09 8.64
C THR A 23 -10.49 -3.43 9.35
N LYS A 24 -10.52 -3.50 10.69
CA LYS A 24 -11.56 -2.84 11.50
C LYS A 24 -11.44 -1.32 11.42
N THR A 25 -10.22 -0.78 11.53
CA THR A 25 -9.97 0.67 11.49
C THR A 25 -10.30 1.29 10.14
N ILE A 26 -9.95 0.62 9.04
CA ILE A 26 -10.28 1.11 7.68
C ILE A 26 -11.75 0.87 7.31
N GLY A 27 -12.45 -0.01 8.06
CA GLY A 27 -13.88 -0.29 7.87
C GLY A 27 -14.18 -1.12 6.61
N TRP A 28 -13.23 -1.91 6.11
CA TRP A 28 -13.40 -2.72 4.90
C TRP A 28 -13.62 -4.20 5.24
N SER A 29 -14.09 -4.98 4.25
CA SER A 29 -14.23 -6.43 4.43
C SER A 29 -12.86 -7.11 4.46
N GLN A 30 -12.76 -8.18 5.25
CA GLN A 30 -11.56 -9.04 5.30
C GLN A 30 -11.19 -9.60 3.93
N ASN A 31 -12.19 -9.88 3.08
CA ASN A 31 -11.97 -10.34 1.71
C ASN A 31 -11.24 -9.27 0.89
N LYS A 32 -11.72 -8.01 0.90
CA LYS A 32 -11.08 -6.91 0.17
C LYS A 32 -9.63 -6.72 0.61
N ILE A 33 -9.38 -6.66 1.91
CA ILE A 33 -8.02 -6.51 2.46
C ILE A 33 -7.15 -7.71 2.10
N GLY A 34 -7.67 -8.93 2.22
CA GLY A 34 -6.95 -10.15 1.87
C GLY A 34 -6.52 -10.17 0.40
N ARG A 35 -7.41 -9.80 -0.52
CA ARG A 35 -7.10 -9.74 -1.97
C ARG A 35 -6.06 -8.66 -2.29
N ILE A 36 -6.13 -7.50 -1.63
CA ILE A 36 -5.12 -6.44 -1.77
C ILE A 36 -3.76 -6.94 -1.28
N LEU A 37 -3.69 -7.52 -0.09
CA LEU A 37 -2.44 -8.00 0.48
C LEU A 37 -1.86 -9.19 -0.29
N LYS A 38 -2.67 -10.01 -0.94
CA LYS A 38 -2.18 -11.06 -1.84
C LYS A 38 -1.74 -10.53 -3.21
N GLY A 39 -2.06 -9.27 -3.53
CA GLY A 39 -1.81 -8.67 -4.85
C GLY A 39 -2.79 -9.15 -5.93
N GLU A 40 -3.87 -9.83 -5.54
CA GLU A 40 -4.96 -10.28 -6.43
C GLU A 40 -5.90 -9.12 -6.80
N MET A 41 -5.90 -8.05 -6.01
CA MET A 41 -6.65 -6.82 -6.25
C MET A 41 -5.72 -5.62 -6.17
N ILE A 42 -5.69 -4.82 -7.23
CA ILE A 42 -4.96 -3.55 -7.23
C ILE A 42 -5.91 -2.48 -6.66
N PRO A 43 -5.56 -1.82 -5.56
CA PRO A 43 -6.35 -0.72 -5.01
C PRO A 43 -6.37 0.46 -5.99
N ASN A 44 -7.52 1.15 -6.10
CA ASN A 44 -7.62 2.38 -6.88
C ASN A 44 -7.07 3.58 -6.09
N ILE A 45 -7.02 4.77 -6.70
CA ILE A 45 -6.46 5.97 -6.04
C ILE A 45 -7.17 6.35 -4.73
N VAL A 46 -8.48 6.12 -4.64
CA VAL A 46 -9.27 6.38 -3.43
C VAL A 46 -8.89 5.39 -2.33
N ASP A 47 -8.75 4.11 -2.70
CA ASP A 47 -8.30 3.05 -1.80
C ASP A 47 -6.87 3.33 -1.29
N CYS A 48 -5.95 3.70 -2.18
CA CYS A 48 -4.57 4.03 -1.80
C CYS A 48 -4.52 5.22 -0.83
N ASN A 49 -5.31 6.28 -1.08
CA ASN A 49 -5.38 7.43 -0.19
C ASN A 49 -5.98 7.07 1.18
N ALA A 50 -7.00 6.20 1.22
CA ALA A 50 -7.55 5.71 2.48
C ALA A 50 -6.52 4.91 3.28
N ILE A 51 -5.81 3.99 2.63
CA ILE A 51 -4.73 3.20 3.25
C ILE A 51 -3.62 4.12 3.76
N MET A 52 -3.17 5.09 2.95
CA MET A 52 -2.14 6.07 3.32
C MET A 52 -2.55 6.86 4.57
N LYS A 53 -3.78 7.37 4.64
CA LYS A 53 -4.28 8.10 5.81
C LYS A 53 -4.35 7.23 7.06
N VAL A 54 -4.89 6.02 6.93
CA VAL A 54 -5.04 5.09 8.06
C VAL A 54 -3.68 4.61 8.56
N LEU A 55 -2.72 4.38 7.67
CA LEU A 55 -1.36 3.98 8.02
C LEU A 55 -0.43 5.16 8.32
N SER A 56 -0.85 6.41 8.08
CA SER A 56 -0.01 7.61 8.18
C SER A 56 1.31 7.46 7.40
N LEU A 57 1.24 6.90 6.20
CA LEU A 57 2.41 6.68 5.36
C LEU A 57 2.98 8.02 4.88
N SER A 58 4.32 8.08 4.79
CA SER A 58 5.01 9.16 4.08
C SER A 58 4.79 9.06 2.57
N LYS A 59 5.19 10.11 1.85
CA LYS A 59 5.15 10.08 0.38
C LYS A 59 6.10 9.01 -0.17
N GLU A 60 7.30 8.87 0.40
CA GLU A 60 8.26 7.84 -0.02
C GLU A 60 7.67 6.44 0.16
N GLU A 61 7.11 6.14 1.33
CA GLU A 61 6.48 4.84 1.60
C GLU A 61 5.30 4.56 0.66
N TYR A 62 4.52 5.59 0.33
CA TYR A 62 3.45 5.48 -0.66
C TYR A 62 4.00 5.06 -2.03
N PHE A 63 5.07 5.69 -2.50
CA PHE A 63 5.68 5.34 -3.78
C PHE A 63 6.26 3.92 -3.76
N ASP A 64 6.95 3.53 -2.68
CA ASP A 64 7.53 2.21 -2.58
C ASP A 64 6.49 1.08 -2.48
N ILE A 65 5.34 1.36 -1.86
CA ILE A 65 4.24 0.40 -1.72
C ILE A 65 3.38 0.33 -2.99
N PHE A 66 2.86 1.46 -3.46
CA PHE A 66 1.84 1.48 -4.51
C PHE A 66 2.43 1.68 -5.91
N LEU A 67 3.65 2.19 -6.02
CA LEU A 67 4.35 2.50 -7.28
C LEU A 67 5.77 1.91 -7.31
N PRO A 68 5.95 0.60 -6.99
CA PRO A 68 7.29 0.01 -6.82
C PRO A 68 8.12 -0.03 -8.11
N SER A 69 7.47 0.01 -9.28
CA SER A 69 8.13 0.03 -10.57
C SER A 69 7.88 1.36 -11.28
N ALA A 70 8.94 2.00 -11.74
CA ALA A 70 8.85 3.13 -12.66
C ALA A 70 8.08 2.73 -13.92
N SER A 71 7.24 3.61 -14.43
CA SER A 71 6.55 3.39 -15.69
C SER A 71 7.59 3.10 -16.79
N PRO A 72 7.44 2.00 -17.56
CA PRO A 72 8.35 1.71 -18.67
C PRO A 72 8.31 2.78 -19.77
N ASN A 73 7.36 3.71 -19.71
CA ASN A 73 7.17 4.80 -20.67
C ASN A 73 7.87 6.12 -20.27
N GLY A 74 8.81 6.12 -19.32
CA GLY A 74 9.75 7.24 -19.17
C GLY A 74 9.93 7.87 -17.78
N ASP A 75 9.49 7.23 -16.69
CA ASP A 75 9.87 7.72 -15.35
C ASP A 75 11.32 7.33 -15.05
N LYS A 76 12.27 8.18 -15.44
CA LYS A 76 13.60 8.13 -14.84
C LYS A 76 13.44 8.54 -13.38
N ARG A 77 13.69 7.62 -12.44
CA ARG A 77 13.95 7.99 -11.04
C ARG A 77 15.30 8.73 -11.02
N GLU A 78 15.31 10.00 -11.39
CA GLU A 78 16.49 10.84 -11.25
C GLU A 78 16.64 11.24 -9.78
N GLY A 79 17.78 10.85 -9.20
CA GLY A 79 18.36 11.53 -8.06
C GLY A 79 17.95 11.02 -6.68
N VAL A 80 18.62 9.96 -6.22
CA VAL A 80 19.16 9.98 -4.85
C VAL A 80 20.67 9.82 -5.01
N LYS A 81 21.38 10.94 -4.95
CA LYS A 81 22.82 10.98 -4.66
C LYS A 81 22.99 10.97 -3.15
#